data_AF-A0A285M7L9-F1
#
_entry.id   AF-A0A285M7L9-F1
#
_cell.length_a   1.000
_cell.length_b   1.000
_cell.length_c   1.000
_cell.angle_alpha   90.00
_cell.angle_beta   90.00
_cell.angle_gamma   90.00
#
_symmetry.space_group_name_H-M   'P 1'
#
loop_
_entity.id
_entity.type
_entity.pdbx_description
1 polymer ?
#
loop_
_entity_poly.entity_id
_entity_poly.type
_entity_poly.pdbx_seq_one_letter_code
_entity_poly.pdbx_strand_id
1 'polypeptide(L)'
;MTLGLSPRCVGGNDQKIIYDDLALPEFSVAEGEVSSSYHFSSSRNISWRMSNEYLRNYLWMRGKYGTRVFFYEANITDTPDITTLLGAKTHINFKPDGGWYDLCIRRINGKILVQLWAVVCSISPEKCQLQSADSLTWPGVSGVMNHQRANALVDPSIIYLDDRFLERYEQNSFYETTPFEDNGSWTCNPSYSGQWSFTDCRRIGRNLIKVRLRELYKGKPDREIVWAHSHTVALGGVDQTDLEEEHIVAKVQRFLDTLLDLADGLAWLAGELGSDGLSSEELIGISREELRAERWLPYPKLSRLAQVAPLDMTEQQFLSRCKEIHELWQKLPNGVVRKVIDQAGHDSKKYKSFGSLKLLQVLTNVLERLNSNRETVSSFDAGHQDAEVTGRDSRLAPLFLTADLRNADAHIGGSISQTLSDLGFDMSQTNSGYGRALDYVFDQNIASFAHVTSEIDTGLSQTFLA
;
A
#
# COMPACT_ATOMS: atom_id res chain seq x y z
N MET A 1 -29.15 0.52 22.82
CA MET A 1 -28.36 -0.72 22.65
C MET A 1 -27.07 -0.57 23.42
N THR A 2 -26.75 -1.49 24.33
CA THR A 2 -25.70 -1.29 25.36
C THR A 2 -24.26 -1.27 24.80
N LEU A 3 -24.02 -1.78 23.59
CA LEU A 3 -22.72 -1.77 22.89
C LEU A 3 -22.66 -0.83 21.68
N GLY A 4 -23.71 -0.04 21.40
CA GLY A 4 -23.72 0.87 20.25
C GLY A 4 -23.73 0.21 18.86
N LEU A 5 -23.71 -1.13 18.77
CA LEU A 5 -23.64 -1.85 17.51
C LEU A 5 -24.91 -1.74 16.68
N SER A 6 -24.73 -1.67 15.37
CA SER A 6 -25.80 -1.60 14.36
C SER A 6 -25.91 -2.95 13.63
N PRO A 7 -27.10 -3.57 13.57
CA PRO A 7 -27.27 -4.84 12.88
C PRO A 7 -27.44 -4.68 11.37
N ARG A 8 -26.92 -5.63 10.60
CA ARG A 8 -27.29 -5.89 9.21
C ARG A 8 -27.52 -7.39 8.99
N CYS A 9 -28.54 -7.71 8.19
CA CYS A 9 -28.82 -9.08 7.79
C CYS A 9 -28.18 -9.34 6.43
N VAL A 10 -27.40 -10.41 6.32
CA VAL A 10 -26.87 -10.88 5.03
C VAL A 10 -27.68 -12.10 4.62
N GLY A 11 -28.35 -12.00 3.47
CA GLY A 11 -29.18 -13.06 2.89
C GLY A 11 -28.48 -13.80 1.76
N GLY A 12 -28.60 -15.12 1.75
CA GLY A 12 -28.02 -16.05 0.79
C GLY A 12 -28.36 -17.50 1.20
N ASN A 13 -27.43 -18.44 1.02
CA ASN A 13 -27.62 -19.83 1.49
C ASN A 13 -27.63 -19.97 3.03
N ASP A 14 -27.05 -19.02 3.75
CA ASP A 14 -27.08 -18.92 5.22
C ASP A 14 -27.66 -17.57 5.65
N GLN A 15 -28.64 -17.57 6.55
CA GLN A 15 -29.13 -16.35 7.19
C GLN A 15 -28.23 -15.99 8.38
N LYS A 16 -27.45 -14.91 8.24
CA LYS A 16 -26.58 -14.40 9.30
C LYS A 16 -27.00 -12.98 9.69
N ILE A 17 -26.98 -12.71 11.00
CA ILE A 17 -26.97 -11.35 11.52
C ILE A 17 -25.52 -11.00 11.80
N ILE A 18 -25.14 -9.81 11.33
CA ILE A 18 -23.86 -9.20 11.61
C ILE A 18 -24.14 -7.88 12.33
N TYR A 19 -23.40 -7.63 13.40
CA TYR A 19 -23.37 -6.37 14.11
C TYR A 19 -22.05 -5.67 13.79
N ASP A 20 -22.15 -4.43 13.33
CA ASP A 20 -21.02 -3.54 13.04
C ASP A 20 -21.01 -2.42 14.09
N ASP A 21 -19.84 -1.90 14.44
CA ASP A 21 -19.75 -0.61 15.13
C ASP A 21 -19.56 0.46 14.06
N LEU A 22 -20.58 1.30 13.84
CA LEU A 22 -20.55 2.34 12.81
C LEU A 22 -19.98 3.66 13.32
N ALA A 23 -19.74 3.82 14.63
CA ALA A 23 -19.00 4.97 15.16
C ALA A 23 -17.48 4.82 14.88
N LEU A 24 -17.10 3.66 14.39
CA LEU A 24 -15.76 3.17 14.16
C LEU A 24 -15.75 2.46 12.77
N PRO A 25 -14.62 2.27 12.09
CA PRO A 25 -14.55 1.46 10.87
C PRO A 25 -14.46 -0.03 11.22
N GLU A 26 -15.34 -0.52 12.09
CA GLU A 26 -15.32 -1.90 12.56
C GLU A 26 -16.57 -2.66 12.13
N PHE A 27 -16.37 -3.55 11.16
CA PHE A 27 -17.40 -4.42 10.62
C PHE A 27 -17.24 -5.84 11.14
N SER A 28 -18.34 -6.58 11.19
CA SER A 28 -18.38 -7.94 11.71
C SER A 28 -17.88 -8.06 13.15
N VAL A 29 -18.20 -7.05 13.98
CA VAL A 29 -17.88 -7.04 15.42
C VAL A 29 -18.50 -8.25 16.11
N ALA A 30 -19.75 -8.56 15.80
CA ALA A 30 -20.38 -9.81 16.22
C ALA A 30 -21.20 -10.40 15.07
N GLU A 31 -20.99 -11.68 14.76
CA GLU A 31 -21.72 -12.37 13.69
C GLU A 31 -22.18 -13.74 14.15
N GLY A 32 -23.37 -14.14 13.71
CA GLY A 32 -23.93 -15.44 14.04
C GLY A 32 -25.22 -15.73 13.29
N GLU A 33 -25.64 -16.98 13.39
CA GLU A 33 -26.85 -17.46 12.74
C GLU A 33 -28.11 -16.94 13.45
N VAL A 34 -29.12 -16.56 12.67
CA VAL A 34 -30.33 -15.86 13.16
C VAL A 34 -31.31 -16.79 13.88
N SER A 35 -31.32 -18.09 13.58
CA SER A 35 -32.15 -19.04 14.33
C SER A 35 -31.77 -20.50 14.10
N SER A 36 -32.22 -21.35 15.02
CA SER A 36 -32.23 -22.81 14.92
C SER A 36 -33.66 -23.35 15.07
N SER A 37 -34.64 -22.93 14.26
CA SER A 37 -35.94 -23.64 14.24
C SER A 37 -36.92 -23.16 13.16
N TYR A 38 -37.51 -24.13 12.45
CA TYR A 38 -38.97 -24.30 12.47
C TYR A 38 -39.29 -25.18 13.72
N HIS A 39 -40.16 -24.70 14.62
CA HIS A 39 -40.77 -25.37 15.79
C HIS A 39 -39.89 -25.95 16.94
N PHE A 40 -39.92 -25.24 18.08
CA PHE A 40 -39.88 -25.69 19.50
C PHE A 40 -38.73 -26.55 20.07
N SER A 41 -37.73 -26.97 19.30
CA SER A 41 -36.46 -27.48 19.85
C SER A 41 -35.29 -27.11 18.95
N SER A 42 -34.22 -26.54 19.52
CA SER A 42 -33.00 -26.24 18.77
C SER A 42 -32.38 -27.55 18.27
N SER A 43 -32.30 -27.73 16.95
CA SER A 43 -31.77 -28.92 16.31
C SER A 43 -30.24 -28.92 16.16
N ARG A 44 -29.56 -27.79 16.47
CA ARG A 44 -28.09 -27.65 16.35
C ARG A 44 -27.52 -26.57 17.27
N ASN A 45 -26.23 -26.69 17.60
CA ASN A 45 -25.50 -25.65 18.34
C ASN A 45 -25.41 -24.36 17.51
N ILE A 46 -25.91 -23.25 18.05
CA ILE A 46 -25.71 -21.92 17.45
C ILE A 46 -24.37 -21.37 17.91
N SER A 47 -23.55 -20.97 16.95
CA SER A 47 -22.24 -20.37 17.21
C SER A 47 -22.27 -18.89 16.84
N TRP A 48 -21.74 -18.05 17.72
CA TRP A 48 -21.51 -16.63 17.46
C TRP A 48 -20.02 -16.36 17.54
N ARG A 49 -19.52 -15.55 16.62
CA ARG A 49 -18.18 -14.98 16.67
C ARG A 49 -18.31 -13.53 17.08
N MET A 50 -17.47 -13.09 18.01
CA MET A 50 -17.40 -11.70 18.45
C MET A 50 -15.94 -11.30 18.59
N SER A 51 -15.60 -10.06 18.23
CA SER A 51 -14.27 -9.51 18.44
C SER A 51 -13.93 -9.50 19.94
N ASN A 52 -12.65 -9.70 20.28
CA ASN A 52 -12.26 -9.97 21.66
C ASN A 52 -12.62 -8.82 22.61
N GLU A 53 -12.40 -7.58 22.19
CA GLU A 53 -12.72 -6.38 22.97
C GLU A 53 -14.20 -6.28 23.32
N TYR A 54 -15.07 -6.47 22.33
CA TYR A 54 -16.51 -6.39 22.53
C TYR A 54 -17.04 -7.60 23.28
N LEU A 55 -16.44 -8.78 23.10
CA LEU A 55 -16.75 -9.97 23.89
C LEU A 55 -16.43 -9.74 25.37
N ARG A 56 -15.29 -9.12 25.70
CA ARG A 56 -14.93 -8.77 27.08
C ARG A 56 -15.94 -7.78 27.66
N ASN A 57 -16.30 -6.72 26.93
CA ASN A 57 -17.31 -5.77 27.36
C ASN A 57 -18.68 -6.43 27.56
N TYR A 58 -19.08 -7.31 26.64
CA TYR A 58 -20.30 -8.10 26.75
C TYR A 58 -20.30 -8.98 28.00
N LEU A 59 -19.24 -9.74 28.23
CA LEU A 59 -19.11 -10.61 29.40
C LEU A 59 -19.10 -9.82 30.71
N TRP A 60 -18.39 -8.69 30.77
CA TRP A 60 -18.42 -7.77 31.92
C TRP A 60 -19.83 -7.27 32.22
N MET A 61 -20.54 -6.73 31.23
CA MET A 61 -21.93 -6.25 31.40
C MET A 61 -22.88 -7.36 31.86
N ARG A 62 -22.60 -8.61 31.47
CA ARG A 62 -23.40 -9.78 31.85
C ARG A 62 -22.95 -10.43 33.16
N GLY A 63 -21.83 -10.00 33.74
CA GLY A 63 -21.21 -10.63 34.91
C GLY A 63 -20.82 -12.09 34.65
N LYS A 64 -20.30 -12.41 33.45
CA LYS A 64 -19.98 -13.77 33.02
C LYS A 64 -18.48 -13.97 32.78
N TYR A 65 -18.03 -15.20 33.01
CA TYR A 65 -16.68 -15.65 32.65
C TYR A 65 -16.66 -16.17 31.22
N GLY A 66 -15.58 -15.89 30.50
CA GLY A 66 -15.27 -16.53 29.23
C GLY A 66 -14.36 -17.73 29.46
N THR A 67 -14.80 -18.92 29.06
CA THR A 67 -14.01 -20.15 29.19
C THR A 67 -13.55 -20.63 27.82
N ARG A 68 -12.27 -20.98 27.69
CA ARG A 68 -11.72 -21.63 26.51
C ARG A 68 -11.67 -23.13 26.74
N VAL A 69 -12.28 -23.88 25.83
CA VAL A 69 -12.12 -25.33 25.74
C VAL A 69 -11.01 -25.61 24.73
N PHE A 70 -10.05 -26.44 25.08
CA PHE A 70 -8.96 -26.79 24.18
C PHE A 70 -8.56 -28.26 24.31
N PHE A 71 -7.90 -28.74 23.25
CA PHE A 71 -7.26 -30.04 23.19
C PHE A 71 -5.76 -29.83 23.00
N TYR A 72 -4.96 -30.54 23.78
CA TYR A 72 -3.50 -30.57 23.66
C TYR A 72 -3.04 -32.02 23.52
N GLU A 73 -2.14 -32.26 22.58
CA GLU A 73 -1.52 -33.57 22.34
C GLU A 73 -0.03 -33.41 22.13
N ALA A 74 0.76 -34.21 22.86
CA ALA A 74 2.21 -34.25 22.68
C ALA A 74 2.81 -35.60 23.08
N ASN A 75 3.90 -35.97 22.41
CA ASN A 75 4.77 -37.03 22.90
C ASN A 75 5.68 -36.47 24.00
N ILE A 76 5.77 -37.17 25.12
CA ILE A 76 6.66 -36.82 26.23
C ILE A 76 7.75 -37.86 26.39
N THR A 77 8.85 -37.45 27.02
CA THR A 77 9.94 -38.36 27.40
C THR A 77 9.46 -39.35 28.47
N ASP A 78 9.84 -40.61 28.34
CA ASP A 78 9.58 -41.62 29.36
C ASP A 78 10.53 -41.42 30.54
N THR A 79 10.00 -40.89 31.65
CA THR A 79 10.74 -40.67 32.89
C THR A 79 10.36 -41.73 33.93
N PRO A 80 11.20 -41.97 34.95
CA PRO A 80 10.87 -42.89 36.03
C PRO A 80 9.51 -42.61 36.70
N ASP A 81 9.15 -41.34 36.85
CA ASP A 81 7.86 -40.92 37.43
C ASP A 81 6.68 -41.32 36.55
N ILE A 82 6.78 -41.13 35.23
CA ILE A 82 5.74 -41.52 34.28
C ILE A 82 5.65 -43.05 34.15
N THR A 83 6.79 -43.73 34.14
CA THR A 83 6.84 -45.19 34.18
C THR A 83 6.17 -45.75 35.43
N THR A 84 6.38 -45.11 36.59
CA THR A 84 5.75 -45.47 37.86
C THR A 84 4.25 -45.19 37.83
N LEU A 85 3.85 -44.04 37.28
CA LEU A 85 2.46 -43.61 37.15
C LEU A 85 1.63 -44.57 36.27
N LEU A 86 2.21 -45.03 35.16
CA LEU A 86 1.57 -46.00 34.26
C LEU A 86 1.65 -47.44 34.80
N GLY A 87 2.74 -47.79 35.49
CA GLY A 87 3.03 -49.14 35.94
C GLY A 87 2.90 -50.16 34.78
N ALA A 88 2.16 -51.23 35.03
CA ALA A 88 1.83 -52.26 34.03
C ALA A 88 0.67 -51.89 33.09
N LYS A 89 0.00 -50.75 33.31
CA LYS A 89 -1.12 -50.32 32.47
C LYS A 89 -0.60 -49.66 31.19
N THR A 90 -1.35 -49.82 30.11
CA THR A 90 -1.05 -49.21 28.80
C THR A 90 -1.54 -47.75 28.73
N HIS A 91 -2.48 -47.37 29.58
CA HIS A 91 -2.98 -46.01 29.71
C HIS A 91 -3.51 -45.73 31.12
N ILE A 92 -3.57 -44.44 31.47
CA ILE A 92 -4.22 -43.91 32.65
C ILE A 92 -5.00 -42.64 32.28
N ASN A 93 -6.16 -42.45 32.91
CA ASN A 93 -7.00 -41.27 32.73
C ASN A 93 -7.15 -40.55 34.07
N PHE A 94 -7.01 -39.24 34.06
CA PHE A 94 -7.28 -38.37 35.19
C PHE A 94 -8.44 -37.43 34.84
N LYS A 95 -9.49 -37.48 35.65
CA LYS A 95 -10.63 -36.57 35.59
C LYS A 95 -10.92 -36.09 37.02
N PRO A 96 -10.68 -34.81 37.34
CA PRO A 96 -10.97 -34.28 38.66
C PRO A 96 -12.49 -34.13 38.84
N ASP A 97 -12.93 -34.15 40.10
CA ASP A 97 -14.30 -33.78 40.43
C ASP A 97 -14.57 -32.33 39.98
N GLY A 98 -15.68 -32.13 39.26
CA GLY A 98 -16.01 -30.86 38.60
C GLY A 98 -15.55 -30.74 37.14
N GLY A 99 -14.74 -31.69 36.63
CA GLY A 99 -14.62 -31.94 35.18
C GLY A 99 -13.95 -30.86 34.34
N TRP A 100 -13.07 -30.03 34.92
CA TRP A 100 -12.38 -28.96 34.18
C TRP A 100 -11.25 -29.47 33.28
N TYR A 101 -10.83 -30.73 33.42
CA TYR A 101 -10.00 -31.42 32.43
C TYR A 101 -10.24 -32.93 32.35
N ASP A 102 -9.81 -33.53 31.24
CA ASP A 102 -9.66 -34.96 31.00
C ASP A 102 -8.25 -35.19 30.44
N LEU A 103 -7.39 -35.83 31.23
CA LEU A 103 -6.00 -36.11 30.88
C LEU A 103 -5.82 -37.61 30.67
N CYS A 104 -5.47 -38.00 29.46
CA CYS A 104 -5.07 -39.35 29.12
C CYS A 104 -3.55 -39.40 28.89
N ILE A 105 -2.87 -40.31 29.59
CA ILE A 105 -1.46 -40.64 29.33
C ILE A 105 -1.42 -42.10 28.89
N ARG A 106 -0.82 -42.38 27.73
CA ARG A 106 -0.81 -43.74 27.16
C ARG A 106 0.48 -44.07 26.42
N ARG A 107 0.86 -45.34 26.45
CA ARG A 107 1.97 -45.88 25.64
C ARG A 107 1.46 -46.27 24.26
N ILE A 108 2.01 -45.65 23.21
CA ILE A 108 1.72 -45.96 21.81
C ILE A 108 3.05 -46.06 21.05
N ASN A 109 3.28 -47.20 20.38
CA ASN A 109 4.45 -47.43 19.54
C ASN A 109 5.81 -47.12 20.22
N GLY A 110 5.94 -47.48 21.50
CA GLY A 110 7.17 -47.24 22.29
C GLY A 110 7.37 -45.78 22.72
N LYS A 111 6.41 -44.89 22.46
CA LYS A 111 6.40 -43.50 22.94
C LYS A 111 5.27 -43.29 23.95
N ILE A 112 5.40 -42.26 24.78
CA ILE A 112 4.35 -41.85 25.70
C ILE A 112 3.64 -40.65 25.12
N LEU A 113 2.34 -40.82 24.87
CA LEU A 113 1.46 -39.78 24.38
C LEU A 113 0.65 -39.21 25.55
N VAL A 114 0.65 -37.89 25.67
CA VAL A 114 -0.24 -37.14 26.54
C VAL A 114 -1.33 -36.48 25.69
N GLN A 115 -2.57 -36.65 26.12
CA GLN A 115 -3.75 -36.02 25.53
C GLN A 115 -4.54 -35.34 26.64
N LEU A 116 -4.79 -34.04 26.50
CA LEU A 116 -5.48 -33.23 27.49
C LEU A 116 -6.64 -32.49 26.81
N TRP A 117 -7.86 -32.76 27.26
CA TRP A 117 -9.02 -31.91 27.02
C TRP A 117 -9.22 -31.05 28.26
N ALA A 118 -9.20 -29.74 28.15
CA ALA A 118 -9.34 -28.87 29.32
C ALA A 118 -10.17 -27.63 29.03
N VAL A 119 -10.78 -27.11 30.10
CA VAL A 119 -11.51 -25.85 30.14
C VAL A 119 -10.75 -24.90 31.06
N VAL A 120 -10.35 -23.75 30.53
CA VAL A 120 -9.67 -22.70 31.31
C VAL A 120 -10.46 -21.40 31.26
N CYS A 121 -10.57 -20.74 32.42
CA CYS A 121 -11.06 -19.38 32.48
C CYS A 121 -10.10 -18.47 31.72
N SER A 122 -10.57 -17.87 30.62
CA SER A 122 -9.78 -17.03 29.73
C SER A 122 -10.15 -15.55 29.83
N ILE A 123 -11.35 -15.23 30.32
CA ILE A 123 -11.84 -13.86 30.48
C ILE A 123 -12.59 -13.76 31.82
N SER A 124 -12.19 -12.83 32.68
CA SER A 124 -12.92 -12.50 33.91
C SER A 124 -14.08 -11.53 33.62
N PRO A 125 -15.11 -11.47 34.47
CA PRO A 125 -16.21 -10.51 34.37
C PRO A 125 -15.81 -9.10 34.82
N GLU A 126 -14.52 -8.77 34.81
CA GLU A 126 -14.02 -7.45 35.16
C GLU A 126 -14.02 -6.53 33.94
N LYS A 127 -14.25 -5.24 34.16
CA LYS A 127 -14.24 -4.27 33.06
C LYS A 127 -12.83 -4.21 32.49
N CYS A 128 -12.69 -4.60 31.22
CA CYS A 128 -11.43 -4.38 30.51
C CYS A 128 -11.21 -2.87 30.41
N GLN A 129 -10.03 -2.40 30.78
CA GLN A 129 -9.65 -1.02 30.47
C GLN A 129 -9.56 -0.93 28.95
N LEU A 130 -10.40 -0.07 28.37
CA LEU A 130 -10.31 0.27 26.95
C LEU A 130 -8.97 0.98 26.72
N GLN A 131 -8.45 0.83 25.50
CA GLN A 131 -7.26 1.58 25.10
C GLN A 131 -7.58 3.07 25.23
N SER A 132 -6.78 3.81 26.02
CA SER A 132 -7.02 5.21 26.31
C SER A 132 -5.84 6.08 25.92
N ALA A 133 -6.16 7.27 25.40
CA ALA A 133 -5.18 8.28 25.03
C ALA A 133 -4.78 9.21 26.20
N ASP A 134 -5.43 9.10 27.36
CA ASP A 134 -5.37 10.07 28.47
C ASP A 134 -4.11 10.01 29.34
N SER A 135 -3.13 9.19 28.97
CA SER A 135 -1.86 9.04 29.70
C SER A 135 -0.64 8.98 28.78
N LEU A 136 -0.81 9.28 27.49
CA LEU A 136 0.27 9.18 26.52
C LEU A 136 1.29 10.30 26.71
N THR A 137 2.58 9.95 26.67
CA THR A 137 3.68 10.91 26.67
C THR A 137 4.22 11.06 25.25
N TRP A 138 4.31 12.29 24.76
CA TRP A 138 4.74 12.58 23.38
C TRP A 138 6.17 13.09 23.35
N PRO A 139 6.98 12.72 22.34
CA PRO A 139 8.33 13.26 22.18
C PRO A 139 8.35 14.79 22.17
N GLY A 140 9.27 15.38 22.95
CA GLY A 140 9.39 16.85 23.04
C GLY A 140 8.30 17.55 23.86
N VAL A 141 7.34 16.82 24.44
CA VAL A 141 6.25 17.40 25.23
C VAL A 141 6.33 16.91 26.68
N SER A 142 6.43 17.85 27.63
CA SER A 142 6.53 17.52 29.05
C SER A 142 5.21 16.97 29.60
N GLY A 143 5.26 15.88 30.36
CA GLY A 143 4.11 15.30 31.07
C GLY A 143 3.10 14.57 30.18
N VAL A 144 2.18 13.87 30.81
CA VAL A 144 1.13 13.09 30.13
C VAL A 144 0.13 13.98 29.39
N MET A 145 -0.37 13.50 28.27
CA MET A 145 -1.34 14.18 27.43
C MET A 145 -2.72 13.53 27.54
N ASN A 146 -3.75 14.35 27.42
CA ASN A 146 -5.15 13.93 27.33
C ASN A 146 -5.91 14.90 26.42
N HIS A 147 -7.17 14.59 26.11
CA HIS A 147 -8.00 15.41 25.23
C HIS A 147 -8.12 16.87 25.68
N GLN A 148 -8.35 17.11 26.98
CA GLN A 148 -8.52 18.46 27.51
C GLN A 148 -7.25 19.29 27.34
N ARG A 149 -6.10 18.71 27.67
CA ARG A 149 -4.80 19.36 27.56
C ARG A 149 -4.43 19.63 26.11
N ALA A 150 -4.63 18.66 25.22
CA ALA A 150 -4.35 18.80 23.79
C ALA A 150 -5.22 19.90 23.16
N ASN A 151 -6.49 20.00 23.53
CA ASN A 151 -7.41 21.04 23.06
C ASN A 151 -7.06 22.44 23.59
N ALA A 152 -6.42 22.51 24.76
CA ALA A 152 -5.96 23.76 25.36
C ALA A 152 -4.60 24.24 24.80
N LEU A 153 -3.92 23.46 23.95
CA LEU A 153 -2.66 23.87 23.33
C LEU A 153 -2.88 25.07 22.41
N VAL A 154 -2.22 26.18 22.75
CA VAL A 154 -2.11 27.38 21.93
C VAL A 154 -0.86 27.29 21.04
N ASP A 155 0.22 26.71 21.55
CA ASP A 155 1.48 26.54 20.83
C ASP A 155 1.42 25.38 19.83
N PRO A 156 2.09 25.50 18.67
CA PRO A 156 2.08 24.48 17.63
C PRO A 156 3.07 23.36 17.97
N SER A 157 2.90 22.66 19.09
CA SER A 157 3.74 21.50 19.43
C SER A 157 3.73 20.50 18.28
N ILE A 158 4.86 20.39 17.58
CA ILE A 158 5.02 19.53 16.41
C ILE A 158 5.42 18.13 16.88
N ILE A 159 4.73 17.14 16.33
CA ILE A 159 5.04 15.74 16.46
C ILE A 159 5.44 15.22 15.08
N TYR A 160 6.43 14.33 15.08
CA TYR A 160 6.85 13.59 13.90
C TYR A 160 6.43 12.14 14.07
N LEU A 161 5.78 11.60 13.03
CA LEU A 161 5.42 10.19 12.94
C LEU A 161 6.22 9.54 11.82
N ASP A 162 6.50 8.25 11.98
CA ASP A 162 6.91 7.39 10.88
C ASP A 162 5.71 7.25 9.92
N ASP A 163 5.97 7.40 8.63
CA ASP A 163 4.97 7.34 7.57
C ASP A 163 4.20 6.00 7.54
N ARG A 164 4.74 4.91 8.10
CA ARG A 164 4.02 3.65 8.31
C ARG A 164 2.73 3.79 9.10
N PHE A 165 2.56 4.87 9.85
CA PHE A 165 1.28 5.28 10.43
C PHE A 165 0.13 5.18 9.41
N LEU A 166 0.38 5.51 8.14
CA LEU A 166 -0.63 5.52 7.08
C LEU A 166 -0.98 4.14 6.51
N GLU A 167 -0.15 3.10 6.71
CA GLU A 167 -0.39 1.77 6.13
C GLU A 167 -1.77 1.22 6.49
N ARG A 168 -2.17 1.40 7.75
CA ARG A 168 -3.48 0.98 8.26
C ARG A 168 -4.66 1.59 7.49
N TYR A 169 -4.50 2.84 7.06
CA TYR A 169 -5.55 3.59 6.39
C TYR A 169 -5.51 3.38 4.87
N GLU A 170 -4.33 3.43 4.27
CA GLU A 170 -4.16 3.31 2.83
C GLU A 170 -4.43 1.90 2.29
N GLN A 171 -4.24 0.86 3.11
CA GLN A 171 -4.57 -0.52 2.75
C GLN A 171 -6.05 -0.88 2.96
N ASN A 172 -6.86 0.06 3.45
CA ASN A 172 -8.25 -0.20 3.80
C ASN A 172 -9.19 0.81 3.11
N SER A 173 -10.01 0.31 2.19
CA SER A 173 -10.92 1.11 1.37
C SER A 173 -12.03 1.83 2.14
N PHE A 174 -12.18 1.60 3.45
CA PHE A 174 -13.12 2.34 4.29
C PHE A 174 -12.62 3.73 4.68
N TYR A 175 -11.32 4.00 4.53
CA TYR A 175 -10.75 5.31 4.79
C TYR A 175 -10.54 6.09 3.51
N GLU A 176 -10.71 7.41 3.59
CA GLU A 176 -10.24 8.32 2.56
C GLU A 176 -8.81 8.75 2.90
N THR A 177 -7.88 8.49 2.00
CA THR A 177 -6.45 8.77 2.20
C THR A 177 -5.81 9.46 1.00
N THR A 178 -6.60 9.94 0.04
CA THR A 178 -6.08 10.57 -1.17
C THR A 178 -5.24 11.79 -0.78
N PRO A 179 -3.92 11.76 -1.06
CA PRO A 179 -3.07 12.88 -0.72
C PRO A 179 -3.36 14.05 -1.65
N PHE A 180 -3.08 15.25 -1.17
CA PHE A 180 -3.18 16.44 -1.99
C PHE A 180 -2.14 17.47 -1.62
N GLU A 181 -1.68 18.22 -2.61
CA GLU A 181 -0.76 19.33 -2.39
C GLU A 181 -1.51 20.57 -1.89
N ASP A 182 -0.93 21.23 -0.90
CA ASP A 182 -1.40 22.52 -0.39
C ASP A 182 -0.18 23.36 0.01
N ASN A 183 0.01 24.48 -0.68
CA ASN A 183 1.12 25.44 -0.51
C ASN A 183 2.52 24.79 -0.55
N GLY A 184 2.78 23.92 -1.53
CA GLY A 184 4.09 23.27 -1.70
C GLY A 184 4.34 22.13 -0.72
N SER A 185 3.32 21.67 0.02
CA SER A 185 3.44 20.56 0.96
C SER A 185 2.32 19.54 0.76
N TRP A 186 2.70 18.26 0.72
CA TRP A 186 1.76 17.16 0.54
C TRP A 186 1.08 16.77 1.84
N THR A 187 -0.26 16.83 1.82
CA THR A 187 -1.08 16.34 2.92
C THR A 187 -1.27 14.83 2.87
N CYS A 188 -1.49 14.26 4.04
CA CYS A 188 -1.82 12.85 4.23
C CYS A 188 -2.81 12.71 5.39
N ASN A 189 -4.05 13.13 5.15
CA ASN A 189 -5.08 13.31 6.16
C ASN A 189 -6.07 12.13 6.14
N PRO A 190 -5.74 10.95 6.71
CA PRO A 190 -6.68 9.84 6.73
C PRO A 190 -7.95 10.24 7.49
N SER A 191 -9.10 9.94 6.89
CA SER A 191 -10.41 10.21 7.45
C SER A 191 -11.34 9.00 7.34
N TYR A 192 -12.39 9.02 8.14
CA TYR A 192 -13.42 7.99 8.12
C TYR A 192 -14.80 8.62 7.99
N SER A 193 -15.38 8.52 6.78
CA SER A 193 -16.78 8.86 6.45
C SER A 193 -17.30 10.16 7.08
N GLY A 194 -16.47 11.20 7.14
CA GLY A 194 -16.80 12.50 7.76
C GLY A 194 -16.96 12.50 9.28
N GLN A 195 -16.79 11.37 9.98
CA GLN A 195 -16.90 11.29 11.44
C GLN A 195 -15.68 11.88 12.14
N TRP A 196 -14.49 11.55 11.62
CA TRP A 196 -13.23 12.10 12.07
C TRP A 196 -12.23 12.10 10.91
N SER A 197 -11.24 12.98 11.03
CA SER A 197 -10.13 13.09 10.08
C SER A 197 -8.90 13.57 10.83
N PHE A 198 -7.76 12.90 10.63
CA PHE A 198 -6.49 13.52 10.96
C PHE A 198 -6.28 14.71 10.04
N THR A 199 -5.95 15.85 10.65
CA THR A 199 -5.89 17.13 9.95
C THR A 199 -4.48 17.68 10.07
N ASP A 200 -4.03 18.37 9.02
CA ASP A 200 -2.70 18.97 8.97
C ASP A 200 -1.55 17.97 9.16
N CYS A 201 -1.74 16.74 8.70
CA CYS A 201 -0.68 15.76 8.53
C CYS A 201 0.03 16.04 7.21
N ARG A 202 1.34 16.30 7.26
CA ARG A 202 2.17 16.64 6.10
C ARG A 202 3.27 15.62 5.94
N ARG A 203 3.39 14.99 4.76
CA ARG A 203 4.56 14.15 4.45
C ARG A 203 5.78 15.06 4.28
N ILE A 204 6.87 14.72 4.95
CA ILE A 204 8.15 15.43 4.90
C ILE A 204 9.30 14.42 4.98
N GLY A 205 10.46 14.77 4.42
CA GLY A 205 11.56 13.81 4.24
C GLY A 205 11.10 12.53 3.56
N ARG A 206 11.91 11.47 3.59
CA ARG A 206 11.57 10.26 2.83
C ARG A 206 10.37 9.46 3.35
N ASN A 207 10.21 9.38 4.67
CA ASN A 207 9.20 8.57 5.36
C ASN A 207 8.76 9.18 6.71
N LEU A 208 8.65 10.51 6.80
CA LEU A 208 8.13 11.16 8.01
C LEU A 208 6.81 11.90 7.72
N ILE A 209 6.01 12.01 8.77
CA ILE A 209 4.81 12.85 8.80
C ILE A 209 4.97 13.88 9.90
N LYS A 210 4.83 15.15 9.54
CA LYS A 210 4.76 16.29 10.46
C LYS A 210 3.30 16.59 10.76
N VAL A 211 2.97 16.71 12.05
CA VAL A 211 1.60 17.01 12.49
C VAL A 211 1.63 17.78 13.80
N ARG A 212 0.64 18.66 14.00
CA ARG A 212 0.46 19.34 15.29
C ARG A 212 -0.19 18.40 16.30
N LEU A 213 0.32 18.35 17.53
CA LEU A 213 -0.18 17.46 18.58
C LEU A 213 -1.69 17.63 18.83
N ARG A 214 -2.20 18.87 18.78
CA ARG A 214 -3.64 19.14 18.90
C ARG A 214 -4.46 18.41 17.84
N GLU A 215 -3.97 18.34 16.60
CA GLU A 215 -4.69 17.73 15.50
C GLU A 215 -4.76 16.21 15.62
N LEU A 216 -3.84 15.58 16.36
CA LEU A 216 -3.89 14.16 16.70
C LEU A 216 -5.05 13.83 17.65
N TYR A 217 -5.42 14.73 18.56
CA TYR A 217 -6.49 14.49 19.54
C TYR A 217 -7.87 15.00 19.09
N LYS A 218 -7.92 16.07 18.29
CA LYS A 218 -9.15 16.82 17.96
C LYS A 218 -10.25 15.96 17.32
N GLY A 219 -11.16 15.45 18.15
CA GLY A 219 -12.30 14.63 17.73
C GLY A 219 -11.91 13.21 17.27
N LYS A 220 -10.73 12.70 17.67
CA LYS A 220 -10.24 11.38 17.27
C LYS A 220 -10.62 10.34 18.32
N PRO A 221 -11.04 9.12 17.93
CA PRO A 221 -11.17 8.01 18.86
C PRO A 221 -9.83 7.66 19.51
N ASP A 222 -9.82 7.29 20.78
CA ASP A 222 -8.60 6.99 21.54
C ASP A 222 -7.68 5.98 20.85
N ARG A 223 -8.23 4.95 20.21
CA ARG A 223 -7.44 3.96 19.46
C ARG A 223 -6.68 4.55 18.26
N GLU A 224 -7.21 5.58 17.62
CA GLU A 224 -6.53 6.25 16.49
C GLU A 224 -5.39 7.11 17.02
N ILE A 225 -5.59 7.74 18.17
CA ILE A 225 -4.54 8.51 18.86
C ILE A 225 -3.42 7.57 19.32
N VAL A 226 -3.76 6.41 19.90
CA VAL A 226 -2.76 5.44 20.36
C VAL A 226 -2.04 4.79 19.19
N TRP A 227 -2.71 4.57 18.05
CA TRP A 227 -2.07 4.16 16.80
C TRP A 227 -1.09 5.21 16.28
N ALA A 228 -1.45 6.49 16.26
CA ALA A 228 -0.52 7.56 15.91
C ALA A 228 0.67 7.59 16.88
N HIS A 229 0.41 7.44 18.18
CA HIS A 229 1.44 7.42 19.22
C HIS A 229 2.45 6.29 19.03
N SER A 230 2.01 5.09 18.62
CA SER A 230 2.93 3.96 18.38
C SER A 230 3.90 4.19 17.21
N HIS A 231 3.67 5.22 16.40
CA HIS A 231 4.53 5.61 15.26
C HIS A 231 5.32 6.89 15.53
N THR A 232 5.35 7.40 16.76
CA THR A 232 6.10 8.63 17.05
C THR A 232 7.60 8.43 16.88
N VAL A 233 8.25 9.40 16.25
CA VAL A 233 9.70 9.45 16.07
C VAL A 233 10.29 10.42 17.09
N ALA A 234 11.33 9.98 17.80
CA ALA A 234 12.05 10.84 18.75
C ALA A 234 12.83 11.94 18.01
N LEU A 235 12.95 13.12 18.61
CA LEU A 235 13.61 14.29 17.98
C LEU A 235 15.03 13.98 17.50
N GLY A 236 15.82 13.22 18.26
CA GLY A 236 17.17 12.83 17.84
C GLY A 236 17.22 11.96 16.58
N GLY A 237 16.15 11.24 16.24
CA GLY A 237 16.01 10.53 14.97
C GLY A 237 15.58 11.46 13.83
N VAL A 238 14.75 12.47 14.13
CA VAL A 238 14.36 13.52 13.17
C VAL A 238 15.57 14.35 12.76
N ASP A 239 16.44 14.72 13.70
CA ASP A 239 17.66 15.50 13.45
C ASP A 239 18.67 14.78 12.53
N GLN A 240 18.56 13.46 12.39
CA GLN A 240 19.41 12.65 11.51
C GLN A 240 18.78 12.40 10.13
N THR A 241 17.56 12.88 9.92
CA THR A 241 16.80 12.69 8.68
C THR A 241 16.86 13.95 7.84
N ASP A 242 17.10 13.80 6.53
CA ASP A 242 16.91 14.90 5.60
C ASP A 242 15.40 15.14 5.38
N LEU A 243 14.92 16.28 5.87
CA LEU A 243 13.50 16.65 5.79
C LEU A 243 13.09 17.16 4.40
N GLU A 244 14.07 17.53 3.56
CA GLU A 244 13.85 17.94 2.17
C GLU A 244 13.95 16.75 1.20
N GLU A 245 14.33 15.57 1.70
CA GLU A 245 14.35 14.36 0.90
C GLU A 245 12.95 14.07 0.34
N GLU A 246 12.87 13.82 -0.96
CA GLU A 246 11.61 13.64 -1.67
C GLU A 246 10.86 12.39 -1.20
N HIS A 247 9.65 12.56 -0.64
CA HIS A 247 8.77 11.44 -0.28
C HIS A 247 8.07 10.84 -1.50
N ILE A 248 7.50 9.64 -1.32
CA ILE A 248 6.85 8.85 -2.37
C ILE A 248 5.74 9.62 -3.12
N VAL A 249 4.90 10.40 -2.43
CA VAL A 249 3.83 11.17 -3.09
C VAL A 249 4.39 12.23 -4.05
N ALA A 250 5.45 12.94 -3.66
CA ALA A 250 6.11 13.93 -4.51
C ALA A 250 6.79 13.26 -5.70
N LYS A 251 7.41 12.08 -5.50
CA LYS A 251 7.94 11.25 -6.59
C LYS A 251 6.87 10.87 -7.61
N VAL A 252 5.70 10.43 -7.13
CA VAL A 252 4.57 10.08 -8.00
C VAL A 252 4.04 11.31 -8.74
N GLN A 253 3.97 12.48 -8.10
CA GLN A 253 3.62 13.73 -8.77
C GLN A 253 4.62 14.08 -9.87
N ARG A 254 5.93 14.08 -9.57
CA ARG A 254 6.96 14.39 -10.57
C ARG A 254 6.93 13.41 -11.75
N PHE A 255 6.66 12.13 -11.47
CA PHE A 255 6.44 11.12 -12.50
C PHE A 255 5.20 11.43 -13.36
N LEU A 256 4.08 11.77 -12.74
CA LEU A 256 2.86 12.17 -13.42
C LEU A 256 3.06 13.40 -14.31
N ASP A 257 3.69 14.45 -13.79
CA ASP A 257 3.95 15.68 -14.53
C ASP A 257 4.79 15.40 -15.78
N THR A 258 5.86 14.59 -15.63
CA THR A 258 6.69 14.18 -16.76
C THR A 258 5.90 13.39 -17.82
N LEU A 259 4.98 12.52 -17.39
CA LEU A 259 4.12 11.77 -18.32
C LEU A 259 3.11 12.67 -19.03
N LEU A 260 2.56 13.67 -18.35
CA LEU A 260 1.66 14.65 -18.95
C LEU A 260 2.41 15.52 -19.97
N ASP A 261 3.63 15.94 -19.65
CA ASP A 261 4.46 16.73 -20.56
C ASP A 261 4.82 15.90 -21.82
N LEU A 262 5.16 14.63 -21.65
CA LEU A 262 5.35 13.71 -22.78
C LEU A 262 4.08 13.57 -23.62
N ALA A 263 2.92 13.41 -22.99
CA ALA A 263 1.66 13.27 -23.69
C ALA A 263 1.32 14.54 -24.50
N ASP A 264 1.53 15.72 -23.92
CA ASP A 264 1.33 16.99 -24.62
C ASP A 264 2.30 17.14 -25.80
N GLY A 265 3.58 16.79 -25.61
CA GLY A 265 4.58 16.79 -26.68
C GLY A 265 4.21 15.84 -27.82
N LEU A 266 3.76 14.62 -27.50
CA LEU A 266 3.31 13.65 -28.51
C LEU A 266 2.05 14.11 -29.24
N ALA A 267 1.09 14.72 -28.54
CA ALA A 267 -0.10 15.29 -29.15
C ALA A 267 0.26 16.43 -30.12
N TRP A 268 1.17 17.32 -29.71
CA TRP A 268 1.68 18.38 -30.58
C TRP A 268 2.37 17.81 -31.82
N LEU A 269 3.31 16.89 -31.65
CA LEU A 269 4.06 16.29 -32.77
C LEU A 269 3.12 15.59 -33.75
N ALA A 270 2.11 14.89 -33.24
CA ALA A 270 1.09 14.27 -34.07
C ALA A 270 0.28 15.30 -34.87
N GLY A 271 -0.07 16.45 -34.27
CA GLY A 271 -0.76 17.55 -34.96
C GLY A 271 0.07 18.12 -36.12
N GLU A 272 1.35 18.41 -35.90
CA GLU A 272 2.26 18.88 -36.97
C GLU A 272 2.38 17.87 -38.13
N LEU A 273 2.25 16.58 -37.82
CA LEU A 273 2.29 15.49 -38.79
C LEU A 273 0.89 15.13 -39.34
N GLY A 274 -0.11 15.98 -39.15
CA GLY A 274 -1.45 15.88 -39.74
C GLY A 274 -2.43 14.97 -38.98
N SER A 275 -2.16 14.67 -37.71
CA SER A 275 -3.05 13.93 -36.79
C SER A 275 -3.53 14.82 -35.65
N ASP A 276 -4.46 15.73 -35.96
CA ASP A 276 -5.00 16.70 -35.01
C ASP A 276 -5.94 16.10 -33.96
N GLY A 277 -6.12 16.84 -32.87
CA GLY A 277 -7.18 16.61 -31.88
C GLY A 277 -6.83 15.65 -30.76
N LEU A 278 -5.57 15.18 -30.67
CA LEU A 278 -5.10 14.35 -29.57
C LEU A 278 -4.91 15.16 -28.29
N SER A 279 -5.28 14.56 -27.17
CA SER A 279 -5.16 15.12 -25.82
C SER A 279 -4.39 14.19 -24.88
N SER A 280 -3.92 14.72 -23.74
CA SER A 280 -3.30 13.90 -22.69
C SER A 280 -4.23 12.78 -22.20
N GLU A 281 -5.55 13.04 -22.17
CA GLU A 281 -6.56 12.06 -21.77
C GLU A 281 -6.64 10.90 -22.76
N GLU A 282 -6.61 11.17 -24.06
CA GLU A 282 -6.62 10.12 -25.09
C GLU A 282 -5.32 9.31 -25.12
N LEU A 283 -4.19 9.92 -24.76
CA LEU A 283 -2.86 9.30 -24.80
C LEU A 283 -2.53 8.49 -23.56
N ILE A 284 -2.85 8.98 -22.36
CA ILE A 284 -2.47 8.32 -21.10
C ILE A 284 -3.66 8.10 -20.15
N GLY A 285 -4.87 8.50 -20.55
CA GLY A 285 -6.08 8.34 -19.74
C GLY A 285 -6.11 9.25 -18.52
N ILE A 286 -5.43 10.40 -18.58
CA ILE A 286 -5.38 11.41 -17.52
C ILE A 286 -5.57 12.80 -18.13
N SER A 287 -6.54 13.55 -17.62
CA SER A 287 -6.87 14.90 -18.04
C SER A 287 -6.22 15.94 -17.12
N ARG A 288 -5.51 16.92 -17.69
CA ARG A 288 -5.00 18.07 -16.93
C ARG A 288 -6.13 18.93 -16.35
N GLU A 289 -7.26 19.04 -17.04
CA GLU A 289 -8.41 19.81 -16.57
C GLU A 289 -9.00 19.16 -15.31
N GLU A 290 -9.22 17.85 -15.37
CA GLU A 290 -9.74 17.08 -14.24
C GLU A 290 -8.74 17.04 -13.07
N LEU A 291 -7.43 16.92 -13.33
CA LEU A 291 -6.40 17.05 -12.28
C LEU A 291 -6.43 18.43 -11.59
N ARG A 292 -6.68 19.52 -12.34
CA ARG A 292 -6.78 20.86 -11.73
C ARG A 292 -8.05 21.02 -10.90
N ALA A 293 -9.16 20.42 -11.34
CA ALA A 293 -10.44 20.51 -10.66
C ALA A 293 -10.53 19.60 -9.42
N GLU A 294 -10.22 18.32 -9.59
CA GLU A 294 -10.49 17.25 -8.63
C GLU A 294 -9.22 16.58 -8.07
N ARG A 295 -8.04 17.06 -8.47
CA ARG A 295 -6.74 16.51 -8.07
C ARG A 295 -6.68 15.02 -8.40
N TRP A 296 -6.22 14.19 -7.47
CA TRP A 296 -6.06 12.75 -7.69
C TRP A 296 -7.32 11.92 -7.40
N LEU A 297 -8.43 12.55 -6.97
CA LEU A 297 -9.66 11.82 -6.64
C LEU A 297 -10.16 10.92 -7.80
N PRO A 298 -10.16 11.37 -9.07
CA PRO A 298 -10.63 10.55 -10.20
C PRO A 298 -9.64 9.47 -10.62
N TYR A 299 -8.41 9.48 -10.08
CA TYR A 299 -7.31 8.62 -10.49
C TYR A 299 -6.78 7.74 -9.33
N PRO A 300 -7.55 6.73 -8.86
CA PRO A 300 -7.15 5.87 -7.74
C PRO A 300 -5.80 5.15 -7.91
N LYS A 301 -5.34 4.97 -9.16
CA LYS A 301 -4.02 4.38 -9.45
C LYS A 301 -2.87 5.26 -8.96
N LEU A 302 -3.02 6.58 -9.03
CA LEU A 302 -2.02 7.52 -8.50
C LEU A 302 -1.95 7.41 -6.98
N SER A 303 -3.10 7.45 -6.31
CA SER A 303 -3.18 7.26 -4.86
C SER A 303 -2.60 5.91 -4.43
N ARG A 304 -2.86 4.83 -5.18
CA ARG A 304 -2.29 3.50 -4.90
C ARG A 304 -0.77 3.51 -5.00
N LEU A 305 -0.23 4.06 -6.09
CA LEU A 305 1.22 4.13 -6.32
C LEU A 305 1.93 5.01 -5.27
N ALA A 306 1.23 6.02 -4.75
CA ALA A 306 1.73 6.96 -3.76
C ALA A 306 1.54 6.53 -2.30
N GLN A 307 1.01 5.32 -2.07
CA GLN A 307 0.91 4.76 -0.73
C GLN A 307 2.29 4.57 -0.09
N VAL A 308 2.33 4.38 1.24
CA VAL A 308 3.55 4.16 2.03
C VAL A 308 4.52 3.23 1.31
N ALA A 309 5.75 3.70 1.18
CA ALA A 309 6.87 2.97 0.61
C ALA A 309 8.02 3.00 1.63
N PRO A 310 8.07 2.02 2.55
CA PRO A 310 9.12 1.94 3.57
C PRO A 310 10.49 1.71 2.95
N LEU A 311 11.55 2.25 3.57
CA LEU A 311 12.93 1.97 3.15
C LEU A 311 13.27 0.47 3.19
N ASP A 312 12.70 -0.24 4.17
CA ASP A 312 12.89 -1.67 4.39
C ASP A 312 11.86 -2.57 3.70
N MET A 313 11.17 -2.06 2.67
CA MET A 313 10.21 -2.86 1.95
C MET A 313 10.84 -4.13 1.37
N THR A 314 10.06 -5.20 1.36
CA THR A 314 10.46 -6.49 0.81
C THR A 314 10.62 -6.43 -0.72
N GLU A 315 11.36 -7.39 -1.26
CA GLU A 315 11.51 -7.56 -2.71
C GLU A 315 10.16 -7.68 -3.42
N GLN A 316 9.23 -8.46 -2.87
CA GLN A 316 7.89 -8.65 -3.45
C GLN A 316 7.09 -7.34 -3.49
N GLN A 317 7.15 -6.54 -2.43
CA GLN A 317 6.51 -5.22 -2.42
C GLN A 317 7.13 -4.31 -3.48
N PHE A 318 8.46 -4.31 -3.60
CA PHE A 318 9.17 -3.56 -4.64
C PHE A 318 8.75 -3.95 -6.06
N LEU A 319 8.69 -5.25 -6.38
CA LEU A 319 8.24 -5.74 -7.70
C LEU A 319 6.80 -5.34 -8.00
N SER A 320 5.91 -5.41 -6.98
CA SER A 320 4.54 -4.93 -7.11
C SER A 320 4.50 -3.45 -7.47
N ARG A 321 5.37 -2.62 -6.89
CA ARG A 321 5.48 -1.19 -7.26
C ARG A 321 6.01 -0.99 -8.67
N CYS A 322 7.03 -1.73 -9.10
CA CYS A 322 7.53 -1.66 -10.49
C CYS A 322 6.44 -1.98 -11.51
N LYS A 323 5.56 -2.94 -11.19
CA LYS A 323 4.38 -3.24 -12.00
C LYS A 323 3.39 -2.07 -12.04
N GLU A 324 3.10 -1.45 -10.90
CA GLU A 324 2.21 -0.28 -10.83
C GLU A 324 2.76 0.92 -11.62
N ILE A 325 4.07 1.21 -11.52
CA ILE A 325 4.75 2.23 -12.33
C ILE A 325 4.54 1.95 -13.81
N HIS A 326 4.81 0.72 -14.25
CA HIS A 326 4.65 0.32 -15.64
C HIS A 326 3.20 0.42 -16.13
N GLU A 327 2.23 0.01 -15.32
CA GLU A 327 0.80 0.10 -15.65
C GLU A 327 0.31 1.53 -15.89
N LEU A 328 0.99 2.54 -15.33
CA LEU A 328 0.60 3.94 -15.50
C LEU A 328 0.92 4.45 -16.92
N TRP A 329 2.12 4.16 -17.43
CA TRP A 329 2.58 4.68 -18.72
C TRP A 329 2.34 3.73 -19.90
N GLN A 330 2.13 2.42 -19.67
CA GLN A 330 1.85 1.45 -20.74
C GLN A 330 0.51 1.72 -21.47
N LYS A 331 -0.27 2.70 -21.03
CA LYS A 331 -1.51 3.12 -21.68
C LYS A 331 -1.30 3.80 -23.04
N LEU A 332 -0.07 4.21 -23.37
CA LEU A 332 0.22 4.90 -24.62
C LEU A 332 -0.26 4.10 -25.85
N PRO A 333 -1.21 4.61 -26.65
CA PRO A 333 -1.78 3.87 -27.76
C PRO A 333 -0.74 3.58 -28.84
N ASN A 334 -0.42 2.30 -29.04
CA ASN A 334 0.50 1.85 -30.10
C ASN A 334 0.14 2.43 -31.48
N GLY A 335 -1.17 2.56 -31.76
CA GLY A 335 -1.66 3.09 -33.03
C GLY A 335 -1.29 4.55 -33.27
N VAL A 336 -1.30 5.39 -32.23
CA VAL A 336 -0.95 6.81 -32.34
C VAL A 336 0.55 6.96 -32.59
N VAL A 337 1.38 6.35 -31.74
CA VAL A 337 2.84 6.42 -31.89
C VAL A 337 3.29 5.83 -33.23
N ARG A 338 2.66 4.72 -33.67
CA ARG A 338 2.97 4.12 -34.97
C ARG A 338 2.63 5.05 -36.14
N LYS A 339 1.49 5.74 -36.10
CA LYS A 339 1.13 6.72 -37.14
C LYS A 339 2.13 7.85 -37.24
N VAL A 340 2.66 8.34 -36.11
CA VAL A 340 3.74 9.33 -36.09
C VAL A 340 4.99 8.76 -36.78
N ILE A 341 5.42 7.56 -36.40
CA ILE A 341 6.60 6.90 -37.01
C ILE A 341 6.39 6.60 -38.50
N ASP A 342 5.18 6.29 -38.95
CA ASP A 342 4.88 6.06 -40.37
C ASP A 342 5.20 7.30 -41.22
N GLN A 343 5.13 8.51 -40.64
CA GLN A 343 5.54 9.74 -41.31
C GLN A 343 7.07 9.91 -41.39
N ALA A 344 7.86 9.13 -40.65
CA ALA A 344 9.33 9.17 -40.72
C ALA A 344 9.91 8.44 -41.94
N GLY A 345 9.07 7.86 -42.80
CA GLY A 345 9.50 7.22 -44.05
C GLY A 345 10.10 5.82 -43.91
N HIS A 346 10.10 5.24 -42.70
CA HIS A 346 10.59 3.87 -42.48
C HIS A 346 9.68 2.77 -43.06
N ASP A 347 10.25 1.60 -43.38
CA ASP A 347 9.46 0.42 -43.77
C ASP A 347 8.68 -0.14 -42.56
N SER A 348 7.36 0.07 -42.57
CA SER A 348 6.42 -0.43 -41.55
C SER A 348 6.54 -1.91 -41.23
N LYS A 349 7.03 -2.74 -42.16
CA LYS A 349 7.25 -4.17 -41.89
C LYS A 349 8.27 -4.42 -40.78
N LYS A 350 9.21 -3.49 -40.55
CA LYS A 350 10.26 -3.62 -39.53
C LYS A 350 9.76 -3.39 -38.10
N TYR A 351 8.74 -2.55 -37.91
CA TYR A 351 8.24 -2.14 -36.58
C TYR A 351 6.75 -2.41 -36.35
N LYS A 352 6.01 -3.00 -37.30
CA LYS A 352 4.56 -3.30 -37.15
C LYS A 352 4.21 -4.12 -35.90
N SER A 353 5.11 -5.00 -35.45
CA SER A 353 4.91 -5.86 -34.27
C SER A 353 5.37 -5.22 -32.97
N PHE A 354 5.94 -4.01 -33.01
CA PHE A 354 6.45 -3.33 -31.83
C PHE A 354 5.29 -2.83 -30.97
N GLY A 355 5.44 -3.02 -29.66
CA GLY A 355 4.61 -2.36 -28.65
C GLY A 355 5.13 -0.96 -28.32
N SER A 356 4.37 -0.24 -27.49
CA SER A 356 4.56 1.18 -27.16
C SER A 356 6.00 1.53 -26.81
N LEU A 357 6.66 0.74 -25.97
CA LEU A 357 8.03 1.03 -25.54
C LEU A 357 9.05 1.01 -26.70
N LYS A 358 8.98 0.00 -27.57
CA LYS A 358 9.86 -0.06 -28.75
C LYS A 358 9.52 1.02 -29.76
N LEU A 359 8.23 1.35 -29.93
CA LEU A 359 7.83 2.45 -30.79
C LEU A 359 8.37 3.79 -30.25
N LEU A 360 8.29 4.02 -28.94
CA LEU A 360 8.85 5.21 -28.30
C LEU A 360 10.36 5.32 -28.52
N GLN A 361 11.08 4.20 -28.50
CA GLN A 361 12.51 4.17 -28.83
C GLN A 361 12.79 4.57 -30.28
N VAL A 362 12.04 4.04 -31.24
CA VAL A 362 12.19 4.44 -32.66
C VAL A 362 11.92 5.93 -32.81
N LEU A 363 10.83 6.43 -32.21
CA LEU A 363 10.49 7.85 -32.24
C LEU A 363 11.62 8.72 -31.66
N THR A 364 12.18 8.31 -30.52
CA THR A 364 13.27 9.06 -29.86
C THR A 364 14.51 9.11 -30.73
N ASN A 365 14.91 7.97 -31.32
CA ASN A 365 16.06 7.92 -32.24
C ASN A 365 15.87 8.85 -33.46
N VAL A 366 14.66 8.92 -34.01
CA VAL A 366 14.33 9.83 -35.12
C VAL A 366 14.45 11.29 -34.69
N LEU A 367 13.88 11.64 -33.53
CA LEU A 367 13.95 13.01 -32.99
C LEU A 367 15.40 13.42 -32.69
N GLU A 368 16.19 12.54 -32.10
CA GLU A 368 17.61 12.80 -31.83
C GLU A 368 18.41 13.06 -33.12
N ARG A 369 18.16 12.27 -34.18
CA ARG A 369 18.77 12.52 -35.49
C ARG A 369 18.40 13.91 -35.99
N LEU A 370 17.11 14.24 -36.04
CA LEU A 370 16.62 15.54 -36.50
C LEU A 370 17.28 16.68 -35.71
N ASN A 371 17.25 16.59 -34.38
CA ASN A 371 17.83 17.60 -33.50
C ASN A 371 19.35 17.74 -33.67
N SER A 372 20.08 16.62 -33.84
CA SER A 372 21.52 16.63 -34.07
C SER A 372 21.92 17.33 -35.38
N ASN A 373 21.06 17.24 -36.40
CA ASN A 373 21.24 17.91 -37.68
C ASN A 373 20.63 19.31 -37.74
N ARG A 374 19.92 19.74 -36.68
CA ARG A 374 19.13 20.98 -36.65
C ARG A 374 18.04 21.00 -37.73
N GLU A 375 17.44 19.84 -37.97
CA GLU A 375 16.31 19.66 -38.88
C GLU A 375 14.99 19.84 -38.11
N THR A 376 14.01 20.45 -38.76
CA THR A 376 12.66 20.65 -38.20
C THR A 376 11.74 19.47 -38.53
N VAL A 377 10.55 19.44 -37.91
CA VAL A 377 9.51 18.41 -38.16
C VAL A 377 9.08 18.34 -39.64
N SER A 378 9.30 19.39 -40.44
CA SER A 378 9.11 19.33 -41.88
C SER A 378 10.02 18.35 -42.63
N SER A 379 11.14 17.94 -42.03
CA SER A 379 12.10 16.97 -42.58
C SER A 379 11.98 15.59 -41.94
N PHE A 380 10.84 15.30 -41.31
CA PHE A 380 10.63 14.06 -40.55
C PHE A 380 10.80 12.80 -41.40
N ASP A 381 10.41 12.84 -42.68
CA ASP A 381 10.53 11.73 -43.65
C ASP A 381 11.91 11.64 -44.32
N ALA A 382 12.73 12.69 -44.19
CA ALA A 382 13.99 12.84 -44.91
C ALA A 382 15.16 12.19 -44.14
N GLY A 383 16.06 11.53 -44.88
CA GLY A 383 17.33 11.07 -44.32
C GLY A 383 17.24 9.92 -43.31
N HIS A 384 16.12 9.18 -43.30
CA HIS A 384 15.90 8.05 -42.39
C HIS A 384 17.01 6.99 -42.48
N GLN A 385 17.34 6.40 -41.33
CA GLN A 385 18.40 5.43 -41.17
C GLN A 385 17.85 4.15 -40.53
N ASP A 386 18.29 2.99 -41.03
CA ASP A 386 17.91 1.69 -40.46
C ASP A 386 18.32 1.54 -38.98
N ALA A 387 19.34 2.30 -38.55
CA ALA A 387 19.78 2.37 -37.17
C ALA A 387 18.70 2.97 -36.23
N GLU A 388 17.82 3.86 -36.70
CA GLU A 388 16.75 4.44 -35.87
C GLU A 388 15.73 3.39 -35.44
N VAL A 389 15.50 2.36 -36.27
CA VAL A 389 14.56 1.27 -35.97
C VAL A 389 15.21 0.16 -35.14
N THR A 390 16.50 -0.10 -35.35
CA THR A 390 17.19 -1.28 -34.78
C THR A 390 18.12 -0.96 -33.62
N GLY A 391 18.60 0.28 -33.53
CA GLY A 391 19.50 0.77 -32.50
C GLY A 391 18.80 0.89 -31.16
N ARG A 392 19.50 0.47 -30.10
CA ARG A 392 19.06 0.66 -28.71
C ARG A 392 19.47 2.06 -28.25
N ASP A 393 18.56 2.71 -27.55
CA ASP A 393 18.82 3.99 -26.90
C ASP A 393 19.12 3.73 -25.41
N SER A 394 20.32 4.15 -24.96
CA SER A 394 20.73 3.99 -23.57
C SER A 394 19.93 4.90 -22.62
N ARG A 395 19.38 6.01 -23.10
CA ARG A 395 18.53 6.93 -22.34
C ARG A 395 17.16 6.33 -22.05
N LEU A 396 16.71 5.37 -22.86
CA LEU A 396 15.46 4.64 -22.66
C LEU A 396 15.64 3.25 -22.05
N ALA A 397 16.87 2.77 -21.89
CA ALA A 397 17.16 1.50 -21.25
C ALA A 397 16.44 1.32 -19.89
N PRO A 398 16.28 2.36 -19.04
CA PRO A 398 15.54 2.21 -17.80
C PRO A 398 14.08 1.75 -17.93
N LEU A 399 13.40 2.20 -18.98
CA LEU A 399 12.01 1.81 -19.23
C LEU A 399 11.90 0.32 -19.59
N PHE A 400 12.87 -0.21 -20.35
CA PHE A 400 12.95 -1.63 -20.68
C PHE A 400 13.25 -2.47 -19.45
N LEU A 401 14.24 -2.05 -18.64
CA LEU A 401 14.61 -2.75 -17.42
C LEU A 401 13.45 -2.75 -16.40
N THR A 402 12.66 -1.67 -16.33
CA THR A 402 11.44 -1.61 -15.52
C THR A 402 10.35 -2.57 -16.02
N ALA A 403 10.22 -2.71 -17.35
CA ALA A 403 9.33 -3.71 -17.94
C ALA A 403 9.79 -5.16 -17.65
N ASP A 404 11.09 -5.40 -17.56
CA ASP A 404 11.65 -6.69 -17.14
C ASP A 404 11.40 -6.96 -15.65
N LEU A 405 11.61 -5.97 -14.78
CA LEU A 405 11.29 -6.06 -13.34
C LEU A 405 9.82 -6.41 -13.10
N ARG A 406 8.90 -5.83 -13.88
CA ARG A 406 7.47 -6.19 -13.82
C ARG A 406 7.22 -7.69 -14.05
N ASN A 407 7.99 -8.32 -14.93
CA ASN A 407 7.81 -9.73 -15.30
C ASN A 407 8.64 -10.69 -14.44
N ALA A 408 9.56 -10.17 -13.61
CA ALA A 408 10.44 -10.96 -12.77
C ALA A 408 9.68 -11.82 -11.74
N ASP A 409 8.54 -11.33 -11.23
CA ASP A 409 7.67 -12.09 -10.31
C ASP A 409 7.08 -13.36 -10.96
N ALA A 410 6.89 -13.35 -12.29
CA ALA A 410 6.31 -14.47 -13.04
C ALA A 410 7.37 -15.46 -13.59
N HIS A 411 8.65 -15.09 -13.59
CA HIS A 411 9.72 -15.88 -14.20
C HIS A 411 10.83 -16.18 -13.19
N ILE A 412 10.95 -17.45 -12.80
CA ILE A 412 11.99 -17.99 -11.91
C ILE A 412 13.44 -17.78 -12.44
N GLY A 413 13.62 -17.15 -13.62
CA GLY A 413 14.92 -17.00 -14.30
C GLY A 413 15.48 -15.57 -14.43
N GLY A 414 14.76 -14.53 -14.00
CA GLY A 414 15.27 -13.15 -14.04
C GLY A 414 15.89 -12.75 -12.70
N SER A 415 17.21 -12.52 -12.66
CA SER A 415 17.85 -12.01 -11.44
C SER A 415 17.55 -10.52 -11.30
N ILE A 416 16.66 -10.16 -10.37
CA ILE A 416 16.31 -8.78 -10.00
C ILE A 416 17.58 -7.97 -9.72
N SER A 417 18.56 -8.58 -9.06
CA SER A 417 19.87 -8.00 -8.78
C SER A 417 20.64 -7.65 -10.06
N GLN A 418 20.54 -8.47 -11.11
CA GLN A 418 21.16 -8.16 -12.40
C GLN A 418 20.46 -6.98 -13.06
N THR A 419 19.12 -6.97 -13.11
CA THR A 419 18.36 -5.88 -13.72
C THR A 419 18.59 -4.53 -13.01
N LEU A 420 18.67 -4.53 -11.68
CA LEU A 420 19.03 -3.34 -10.89
C LEU A 420 20.49 -2.91 -11.14
N SER A 421 21.42 -3.87 -11.21
CA SER A 421 22.82 -3.56 -11.54
C SER A 421 22.97 -2.99 -12.95
N ASP A 422 22.19 -3.51 -13.92
CA ASP A 422 22.15 -3.04 -15.31
C ASP A 422 21.55 -1.64 -15.41
N LEU A 423 20.63 -1.27 -14.52
CA LEU A 423 20.16 0.10 -14.38
C LEU A 423 21.24 1.03 -13.80
N GLY A 424 22.26 0.50 -13.12
CA GLY A 424 23.29 1.26 -12.43
C GLY A 424 23.09 1.40 -10.92
N PHE A 425 22.19 0.61 -10.33
CA PHE A 425 21.91 0.64 -8.90
C PHE A 425 22.98 -0.11 -8.08
N ASP A 426 23.40 0.47 -6.96
CA ASP A 426 24.28 -0.21 -6.00
C ASP A 426 23.48 -1.17 -5.12
N MET A 427 23.62 -2.47 -5.40
CA MET A 427 22.95 -3.54 -4.66
C MET A 427 23.30 -3.58 -3.18
N SER A 428 24.38 -2.93 -2.72
CA SER A 428 24.67 -2.83 -1.28
C SER A 428 23.58 -2.08 -0.50
N GLN A 429 22.82 -1.23 -1.18
CA GLN A 429 21.72 -0.46 -0.60
C GLN A 429 20.45 -1.29 -0.37
N THR A 430 20.36 -2.52 -0.92
CA THR A 430 19.22 -3.42 -0.65
C THR A 430 19.35 -4.21 0.65
N ASN A 431 20.50 -4.15 1.33
CA ASN A 431 20.74 -4.86 2.60
C ASN A 431 19.72 -4.45 3.69
N SER A 432 19.25 -3.21 3.64
CA SER A 432 18.22 -2.68 4.54
C SER A 432 16.81 -2.74 3.95
N GLY A 433 16.62 -3.38 2.79
CA GLY A 433 15.38 -3.47 2.01
C GLY A 433 15.38 -2.63 0.72
N TYR A 434 14.30 -2.73 -0.05
CA TYR A 434 14.25 -2.28 -1.45
C TYR A 434 13.71 -0.85 -1.66
N GLY A 435 13.47 -0.07 -0.61
CA GLY A 435 12.85 1.26 -0.75
C GLY A 435 13.71 2.25 -1.55
N ARG A 436 15.04 2.20 -1.37
CA ARG A 436 15.98 3.01 -2.17
C ARG A 436 16.04 2.57 -3.64
N ALA A 437 15.86 1.28 -3.91
CA ALA A 437 15.78 0.76 -5.27
C ALA A 437 14.50 1.27 -5.96
N LEU A 438 13.38 1.37 -5.24
CA LEU A 438 12.15 1.96 -5.77
C LEU A 438 12.36 3.43 -6.17
N ASP A 439 12.98 4.22 -5.30
CA ASP A 439 13.28 5.63 -5.58
C ASP A 439 14.11 5.77 -6.85
N TYR A 440 15.13 4.93 -6.97
CA TYR A 440 16.00 4.89 -8.13
C TYR A 440 15.24 4.53 -9.42
N VAL A 441 14.36 3.53 -9.37
CA VAL A 441 13.53 3.16 -10.53
C VAL A 441 12.64 4.34 -10.94
N PHE A 442 11.99 5.03 -10.01
CA PHE A 442 11.24 6.25 -10.32
C PHE A 442 12.12 7.28 -11.02
N ASP A 443 13.27 7.62 -10.44
CA ASP A 443 14.15 8.66 -10.95
C ASP A 443 14.67 8.33 -12.37
N GLN A 444 15.02 7.07 -12.63
CA GLN A 444 15.46 6.64 -13.96
C GLN A 444 14.33 6.63 -14.99
N ASN A 445 13.11 6.21 -14.63
CA ASN A 445 11.96 6.29 -15.54
C ASN A 445 11.59 7.74 -15.85
N ILE A 446 11.59 8.61 -14.84
CA ILE A 446 11.38 10.06 -15.01
C ILE A 446 12.42 10.64 -15.98
N ALA A 447 13.71 10.33 -15.78
CA ALA A 447 14.77 10.82 -16.65
C ALA A 447 14.61 10.34 -18.09
N SER A 448 14.22 9.08 -18.31
CA SER A 448 13.94 8.55 -19.65
C SER A 448 12.78 9.28 -20.33
N PHE A 449 11.66 9.50 -19.64
CA PHE A 449 10.52 10.20 -20.24
C PHE A 449 10.83 11.69 -20.49
N ALA A 450 11.47 12.35 -19.54
CA ALA A 450 11.91 13.74 -19.69
C ALA A 450 12.87 13.92 -20.87
N HIS A 451 13.72 12.93 -21.14
CA HIS A 451 14.58 12.92 -22.33
C HIS A 451 13.75 12.95 -23.62
N VAL A 452 12.78 12.04 -23.77
CA VAL A 452 11.89 12.04 -24.95
C VAL A 452 11.16 13.37 -25.11
N THR A 453 10.59 13.89 -24.01
CA THR A 453 9.91 15.19 -24.03
C THR A 453 10.85 16.30 -24.50
N SER A 454 12.09 16.34 -24.01
CA SER A 454 13.08 17.35 -24.41
C SER A 454 13.48 17.27 -25.88
N GLU A 455 13.53 16.06 -26.46
CA GLU A 455 13.79 15.87 -27.89
C GLU A 455 12.61 16.38 -28.74
N ILE A 456 11.37 16.23 -28.26
CA ILE A 456 10.19 16.82 -28.91
C ILE A 456 10.23 18.36 -28.83
N ASP A 457 10.51 18.91 -27.64
CA ASP A 457 10.55 20.36 -27.37
C ASP A 457 11.67 21.10 -28.11
N THR A 458 12.77 20.40 -28.38
CA THR A 458 13.87 20.96 -29.18
C THR A 458 13.45 21.13 -30.64
N GLY A 459 12.73 20.15 -31.21
CA GLY A 459 12.15 20.26 -32.55
C GLY A 459 11.09 21.37 -32.66
N LEU A 460 10.29 21.55 -31.61
CA LEU A 460 9.37 22.68 -31.41
C LEU A 460 10.09 24.03 -31.53
N SER A 461 11.14 24.23 -30.73
CA SER A 461 11.86 25.51 -30.65
C SER A 461 12.56 25.88 -31.95
N GLN A 462 13.01 24.88 -32.73
CA GLN A 462 13.61 25.11 -34.05
C GLN A 462 12.56 25.51 -35.10
N THR A 463 11.31 25.08 -34.94
CA THR A 463 10.19 25.41 -35.84
C THR A 463 9.70 26.86 -35.66
N PHE A 464 9.81 27.43 -34.47
CA PHE A 464 9.46 28.84 -34.22
C PHE A 464 10.56 29.86 -34.58
N LEU A 465 11.79 29.41 -34.81
CA LEU A 465 12.93 30.24 -35.18
C LEU A 465 13.20 30.28 -36.70
N ALA A 466 12.56 29.40 -37.47
CA ALA A 466 12.56 29.38 -38.93
C ALA A 466 11.36 30.16 -39.48
#